data_AF-A0A067QXK5-F1
#
_entry.id   AF-A0A067QXK5-F1
#
_cell.length_a   1.000
_cell.length_b   1.000
_cell.length_c   1.000
_cell.angle_alpha   90.00
_cell.angle_beta   90.00
_cell.angle_gamma   90.00
#
_symmetry.space_group_name_H-M   'P 1'
#
loop_
_entity.id
_entity.type
_entity.pdbx_description
1 polymer ?
#
loop_
_entity_poly.entity_id
_entity_poly.type
_entity_poly.pdbx_seq_one_letter_code
_entity_poly.pdbx_strand_id
1 'polypeptide(L)'
;MSANSEAHTEKKTNAFNKKEWRRRKYSNKYKVEQWEEHRRRAVLRSYHKELRRSASQSSVGKNHMSTSLICENKERLPRLTAYQKAEEDYKCKQEEKIAKLKEDQKKRQERSQAIARYQNNKAEVFKKLSKKTKKGQPVMKGRIEILLEKLQQDLQS
;
A
#
# COMPACT_ATOMS: atom_id res chain seq x y z
N MET A 1 -59.77 31.59 -10.93
CA MET A 1 -59.51 31.34 -12.36
C MET A 1 -58.14 30.71 -12.46
N SER A 2 -58.10 29.39 -12.72
CA SER A 2 -56.90 28.56 -12.64
C SER A 2 -56.01 28.74 -13.85
N ALA A 3 -54.69 28.86 -13.62
CA ALA A 3 -53.66 28.90 -14.64
C ALA A 3 -53.43 27.49 -15.21
N ASN A 4 -53.67 27.32 -16.51
CA ASN A 4 -53.28 26.13 -17.26
C ASN A 4 -51.80 26.26 -17.65
N SER A 5 -50.96 25.38 -17.11
CA SER A 5 -49.60 25.14 -17.59
C SER A 5 -49.66 24.18 -18.78
N GLU A 6 -49.54 24.72 -19.99
CA GLU A 6 -49.45 23.93 -21.21
C GLU A 6 -48.09 23.22 -21.28
N ALA A 7 -48.08 21.91 -21.02
CA ALA A 7 -46.94 21.04 -21.24
C ALA A 7 -46.74 20.85 -22.76
N HIS A 8 -45.77 21.58 -23.34
CA HIS A 8 -45.30 21.31 -24.70
C HIS A 8 -44.60 19.95 -24.74
N THR A 9 -45.32 18.93 -25.20
CA THR A 9 -44.73 17.63 -25.56
C THR A 9 -44.05 17.77 -26.92
N GLU A 10 -42.74 18.04 -26.90
CA GLU A 10 -41.93 18.04 -28.11
C GLU A 10 -42.02 16.67 -28.79
N LYS A 11 -42.62 16.65 -29.98
CA LYS A 11 -42.65 15.47 -30.86
C LYS A 11 -41.21 15.13 -31.23
N LYS A 12 -40.64 14.11 -30.57
CA LYS A 12 -39.33 13.55 -30.94
C LYS A 12 -39.43 12.95 -32.34
N THR A 13 -38.97 13.70 -33.33
CA THR A 13 -38.72 13.12 -34.65
C THR A 13 -37.58 12.11 -34.47
N ASN A 14 -37.78 10.87 -34.91
CA ASN A 14 -36.74 9.82 -34.93
C ASN A 14 -35.69 10.11 -36.02
N ALA A 15 -35.23 11.36 -36.13
CA ALA A 15 -34.22 11.77 -37.07
C ALA A 15 -32.85 11.32 -36.54
N PHE A 16 -32.18 10.45 -37.29
CA PHE A 16 -30.87 9.92 -36.92
C PHE A 16 -29.84 11.05 -36.78
N ASN A 17 -29.34 11.26 -35.56
CA ASN A 17 -28.34 12.26 -35.28
C ASN A 17 -26.95 11.81 -35.80
N LYS A 18 -26.66 12.15 -37.05
CA LYS A 18 -25.39 11.82 -37.72
C LYS A 18 -24.16 12.35 -36.98
N LYS A 19 -24.27 13.48 -36.26
CA LYS A 19 -23.17 14.11 -35.52
C LYS A 19 -22.82 13.31 -34.27
N GLU A 20 -23.83 12.89 -33.52
CA GLU A 20 -23.66 12.04 -32.35
C GLU A 20 -23.16 10.64 -32.73
N TRP A 21 -23.71 10.04 -33.80
CA TRP A 21 -23.23 8.75 -34.30
C TRP A 21 -21.75 8.79 -34.70
N ARG A 22 -21.30 9.84 -35.40
CA ARG A 22 -19.88 10.02 -35.76
C ARG A 22 -19.00 10.16 -34.52
N ARG A 23 -19.43 10.95 -33.54
CA ARG A 23 -18.72 11.05 -32.24
C ARG A 23 -18.64 9.68 -31.57
N ARG A 24 -19.73 8.92 -31.55
CA ARG A 24 -19.78 7.57 -30.97
C ARG A 24 -18.87 6.57 -31.68
N LYS A 25 -18.79 6.65 -33.00
CA LYS A 25 -18.06 5.68 -33.82
C LYS A 25 -16.56 5.95 -33.93
N TYR A 26 -16.17 7.22 -34.01
CA TYR A 26 -14.79 7.63 -34.29
C TYR A 26 -14.08 8.33 -33.13
N SER A 27 -14.78 8.80 -32.10
CA SER A 27 -14.11 9.40 -30.94
C SER A 27 -13.37 8.34 -30.14
N ASN A 28 -12.05 8.51 -30.00
CA ASN A 28 -11.23 7.64 -29.16
C ASN A 28 -11.71 7.67 -27.70
N LYS A 29 -12.07 8.85 -27.19
CA LYS A 29 -12.61 9.03 -25.83
C LYS A 29 -13.84 8.14 -25.58
N TYR A 30 -14.76 8.10 -26.53
CA TYR A 30 -15.99 7.28 -26.40
C TYR A 30 -15.66 5.79 -26.39
N LYS A 31 -14.70 5.34 -27.21
CA LYS A 31 -14.27 3.93 -27.23
C LYS A 31 -13.60 3.51 -25.93
N VAL A 32 -12.72 4.35 -25.38
CA VAL A 32 -12.08 4.11 -24.08
C VAL A 32 -13.13 4.03 -22.97
N GLU A 33 -14.07 4.97 -22.95
CA GLU A 33 -15.15 5.00 -21.96
C GLU A 33 -16.06 3.76 -22.03
N GLN A 34 -16.42 3.30 -23.23
CA GLN A 34 -17.17 2.04 -23.40
C GLN A 34 -16.39 0.81 -22.95
N TRP A 35 -15.07 0.79 -23.22
CA TRP A 35 -14.20 -0.30 -22.76
C TRP A 35 -14.10 -0.34 -21.24
N GLU A 36 -13.91 0.83 -20.60
CA GLU A 36 -13.93 0.96 -19.15
C GLU A 36 -15.30 0.57 -18.57
N GLU A 37 -16.40 1.00 -19.18
CA GLU A 37 -17.74 0.64 -18.73
C GLU A 37 -17.98 -0.88 -18.80
N HIS A 38 -17.55 -1.52 -19.89
CA HIS A 38 -17.65 -2.97 -20.04
C HIS A 38 -16.83 -3.69 -18.96
N ARG A 39 -15.62 -3.19 -18.66
CA ARG A 39 -14.76 -3.71 -17.60
C ARG A 39 -15.39 -3.55 -16.22
N ARG A 40 -15.93 -2.36 -15.90
CA ARG A 40 -16.68 -2.12 -14.65
C ARG A 40 -17.87 -3.06 -14.52
N ARG A 41 -18.64 -3.24 -15.60
CA ARG A 41 -19.80 -4.14 -15.62
C ARG A 41 -19.39 -5.60 -15.45
N ALA A 42 -18.24 -6.02 -15.99
CA ALA A 42 -17.70 -7.36 -15.78
C ALA A 42 -17.33 -7.60 -14.31
N VAL A 43 -16.69 -6.62 -13.65
CA VAL A 43 -16.35 -6.68 -12.22
C VAL A 43 -17.59 -6.74 -11.35
N LEU A 44 -18.61 -5.91 -11.63
CA LEU A 44 -19.88 -5.95 -10.90
C LEU A 44 -20.60 -7.30 -11.07
N ARG A 45 -20.60 -7.86 -12.29
CA ARG A 45 -21.16 -9.19 -12.54
C ARG A 45 -20.42 -10.29 -11.79
N SER A 46 -19.08 -10.24 -11.73
CA SER A 46 -18.31 -11.23 -10.95
C SER A 46 -18.61 -11.11 -9.46
N TYR A 47 -18.68 -9.88 -8.92
CA TYR A 47 -19.03 -9.64 -7.53
C TYR A 47 -20.43 -10.18 -7.17
N HIS A 48 -21.46 -9.86 -7.96
CA HIS A 48 -22.81 -10.40 -7.73
C HIS A 48 -22.89 -11.93 -7.92
N LYS A 49 -22.08 -12.49 -8.82
CA LYS A 49 -21.99 -13.95 -9.00
C LYS A 49 -21.35 -14.62 -7.79
N GLU A 50 -20.35 -14.01 -7.19
CA GLU A 50 -19.73 -14.48 -5.93
C GLU A 50 -20.71 -14.38 -4.77
N LEU A 51 -21.42 -13.25 -4.60
CA LEU A 51 -22.49 -13.12 -3.60
C LEU A 51 -23.55 -14.21 -3.76
N ARG A 52 -24.01 -14.47 -4.99
CA ARG A 52 -24.96 -15.55 -5.26
C ARG A 52 -24.36 -16.93 -4.95
N ARG A 53 -23.10 -17.17 -5.31
CA ARG A 53 -22.41 -18.45 -5.07
C ARG A 53 -22.18 -18.71 -3.58
N SER A 54 -21.80 -17.69 -2.81
CA SER A 54 -21.67 -17.77 -1.35
C SER A 54 -23.04 -17.98 -0.68
N ALA A 55 -24.09 -17.34 -1.19
CA ALA A 55 -25.46 -17.53 -0.71
C ALA A 55 -26.07 -18.89 -1.10
N SER A 56 -25.69 -19.49 -2.23
CA SER A 56 -26.14 -20.83 -2.63
C SER A 56 -25.34 -21.96 -1.99
N GLN A 57 -24.10 -21.71 -1.55
CA GLN A 57 -23.31 -22.69 -0.81
C GLN A 57 -23.85 -22.98 0.59
N SER A 58 -24.73 -22.12 1.13
CA SER A 58 -25.43 -22.38 2.40
C SER A 58 -26.73 -23.19 2.25
N SER A 59 -27.21 -23.47 1.01
CA SER A 59 -28.45 -24.21 0.78
C SER A 59 -28.31 -25.26 -0.36
N VAL A 60 -28.05 -26.52 0.03
CA VAL A 60 -28.34 -27.77 -0.72
C VAL A 60 -27.43 -28.16 -1.90
N GLY A 61 -26.76 -29.31 -1.74
CA GLY A 61 -26.71 -30.44 -2.69
C GLY A 61 -26.24 -30.20 -4.13
N LYS A 62 -24.98 -30.55 -4.41
CA LYS A 62 -24.47 -30.73 -5.78
C LYS A 62 -25.18 -31.92 -6.46
N ASN A 63 -25.71 -31.75 -7.67
CA ASN A 63 -25.83 -32.79 -8.70
C ASN A 63 -26.11 -32.16 -10.09
N HIS A 64 -25.17 -32.33 -11.04
CA HIS A 64 -25.39 -32.91 -12.37
C HIS A 64 -24.04 -33.06 -13.13
N MET A 65 -23.79 -34.30 -13.57
CA MET A 65 -22.79 -34.77 -14.56
C MET A 65 -23.31 -34.42 -15.99
N SER A 66 -22.59 -34.40 -17.12
CA SER A 66 -21.23 -34.72 -17.58
C SER A 66 -21.12 -34.26 -19.06
N THR A 67 -19.92 -33.99 -19.60
CA THR A 67 -19.41 -34.49 -20.92
C THR A 67 -17.99 -33.95 -21.19
N SER A 68 -17.02 -34.88 -21.13
CA SER A 68 -15.75 -35.07 -21.88
C SER A 68 -15.14 -33.88 -22.69
N LEU A 69 -13.86 -33.54 -22.67
CA LEU A 69 -12.65 -34.36 -22.88
C LEU A 69 -11.37 -33.73 -22.26
N ILE A 70 -10.62 -34.56 -21.54
CA ILE A 70 -9.15 -34.72 -21.52
C ILE A 70 -8.28 -33.45 -21.53
N CYS A 71 -7.72 -33.12 -20.38
CA CYS A 71 -6.33 -32.67 -20.25
C CYS A 71 -5.78 -33.21 -18.93
N GLU A 72 -4.90 -34.19 -19.03
CA GLU A 72 -4.02 -34.62 -17.95
C GLU A 72 -3.19 -33.43 -17.44
N ASN A 73 -2.72 -33.54 -16.19
CA ASN A 73 -1.61 -32.80 -15.56
C ASN A 73 -1.94 -31.74 -14.48
N LYS A 74 -1.45 -32.07 -13.28
CA LYS A 74 -1.27 -31.30 -12.05
C LYS A 74 -2.55 -30.92 -11.31
N GLU A 75 -2.60 -31.24 -10.03
CA GLU A 75 -3.55 -30.72 -9.04
C GLU A 75 -3.48 -29.19 -9.03
N ARG A 76 -4.20 -28.55 -9.96
CA ARG A 76 -4.28 -27.10 -10.03
C ARG A 76 -5.33 -26.68 -9.04
N LEU A 77 -4.87 -26.10 -7.93
CA LEU A 77 -5.72 -25.34 -7.01
C LEU A 77 -6.69 -24.46 -7.81
N PRO A 78 -7.96 -24.33 -7.37
CA PRO A 78 -8.93 -23.51 -8.07
C PRO A 78 -8.37 -22.11 -8.25
N ARG A 79 -8.31 -21.64 -9.51
CA ARG A 79 -7.77 -20.31 -9.82
C ARG A 79 -8.61 -19.29 -9.06
N LEU A 80 -7.94 -18.49 -8.21
CA LEU A 80 -8.56 -17.39 -7.50
C LEU A 80 -9.26 -16.46 -8.48
N THR A 81 -10.40 -15.93 -8.06
CA THR A 81 -11.09 -14.93 -8.87
C THR A 81 -10.24 -13.65 -8.92
N ALA A 82 -10.45 -12.84 -9.97
CA ALA A 82 -9.72 -11.58 -10.10
C ALA A 82 -9.93 -10.66 -8.88
N TYR A 83 -11.08 -10.78 -8.20
CA TYR A 83 -11.40 -10.05 -6.98
C TYR A 83 -10.57 -10.56 -5.79
N GLN A 84 -10.57 -11.88 -5.55
CA GLN A 84 -9.77 -12.49 -4.47
C GLN A 84 -8.28 -12.17 -4.60
N LYS A 85 -7.76 -12.24 -5.83
CA LYS A 85 -6.37 -11.85 -6.10
C LYS A 85 -6.09 -10.39 -5.76
N ALA A 86 -7.00 -9.49 -6.10
CA ALA A 86 -6.86 -8.07 -5.79
C ALA A 86 -6.93 -7.79 -4.27
N GLU A 87 -7.71 -8.56 -3.53
CA GLU A 87 -7.80 -8.47 -2.08
C GLU A 87 -6.49 -8.93 -1.40
N GLU A 88 -5.91 -10.04 -1.85
CA GLU A 88 -4.61 -10.54 -1.37
C GLU A 88 -3.49 -9.53 -1.67
N ASP A 89 -3.42 -9.03 -2.91
CA ASP A 89 -2.45 -8.01 -3.31
C ASP A 89 -2.56 -6.74 -2.45
N TYR A 90 -3.78 -6.35 -2.07
CA TYR A 90 -4.02 -5.22 -1.17
C TYR A 90 -3.50 -5.49 0.24
N LYS A 91 -3.78 -6.68 0.80
CA LYS A 91 -3.31 -7.08 2.13
C LYS A 91 -1.78 -7.13 2.18
N CYS A 92 -1.14 -7.76 1.20
CA CYS A 92 0.32 -7.81 1.10
C CYS A 92 0.94 -6.40 1.08
N LYS A 93 0.37 -5.46 0.31
CA LYS A 93 0.84 -4.07 0.28
C LYS A 93 0.65 -3.34 1.62
N GLN A 94 -0.40 -3.65 2.36
CA GLN A 94 -0.61 -3.07 3.70
C GLN A 94 0.42 -3.60 4.68
N GLU A 95 0.67 -4.91 4.68
CA GLU A 95 1.67 -5.56 5.52
C GLU A 95 3.08 -5.05 5.22
N GLU A 96 3.44 -4.91 3.94
CA GLU A 96 4.73 -4.37 3.52
C GLU A 96 4.92 -2.93 4.03
N LYS A 97 3.89 -2.08 3.93
CA LYS A 97 3.93 -0.72 4.48
C LYS A 97 4.16 -0.73 5.99
N ILE A 98 3.44 -1.59 6.72
CA ILE A 98 3.57 -1.70 8.18
C ILE A 98 4.97 -2.20 8.55
N ALA A 99 5.49 -3.20 7.84
CA ALA A 99 6.83 -3.74 8.06
C ALA A 99 7.90 -2.67 7.82
N LYS A 100 7.80 -1.92 6.72
CA LYS A 100 8.69 -0.81 6.39
C LYS A 100 8.69 0.27 7.47
N LEU A 101 7.51 0.70 7.93
CA LEU A 101 7.38 1.68 9.02
C LEU A 101 8.05 1.19 10.31
N LYS A 102 7.87 -0.09 10.67
CA LYS A 102 8.51 -0.69 11.84
C LYS A 102 10.03 -0.72 11.72
N GLU A 103 10.57 -1.08 10.55
CA GLU A 103 12.01 -1.06 10.31
C GLU A 103 12.58 0.36 10.38
N ASP A 104 11.92 1.33 9.76
CA ASP A 104 12.36 2.72 9.77
C ASP A 104 12.33 3.30 11.20
N GLN A 105 11.32 2.93 12.00
CA GLN A 105 11.27 3.28 13.42
C GLN A 105 12.43 2.68 14.21
N LYS A 106 12.76 1.39 14.00
CA LYS A 106 13.91 0.75 14.65
C LYS A 106 15.22 1.43 14.28
N LYS A 107 15.46 1.68 12.99
CA LYS A 107 16.65 2.39 12.50
C LYS A 107 16.75 3.80 13.09
N ARG A 108 15.64 4.52 13.22
CA ARG A 108 15.60 5.84 13.87
C ARG A 108 15.94 5.75 15.35
N GLN A 109 15.42 4.75 16.07
CA GLN A 109 15.73 4.53 17.48
C GLN A 109 17.21 4.20 17.67
N GLU A 110 17.76 3.27 16.91
CA GLU A 110 19.19 2.92 16.95
C GLU A 110 20.10 4.13 16.70
N ARG A 111 19.80 4.92 15.65
CA ARG A 111 20.53 6.16 15.36
C ARG A 111 20.44 7.15 16.51
N SER A 112 19.24 7.37 17.05
CA SER A 112 19.04 8.30 18.16
C SER A 112 19.78 7.85 19.42
N GLN A 113 19.81 6.55 19.71
CA GLN A 113 20.54 5.97 20.83
C GLN A 113 22.06 6.09 20.64
N ALA A 114 22.56 5.84 19.43
CA ALA A 114 23.98 6.00 19.12
C ALA A 114 24.43 7.46 19.28
N ILE A 115 23.62 8.42 18.78
CA ILE A 115 23.88 9.85 18.95
C ILE A 115 23.84 10.25 20.42
N ALA A 116 22.84 9.79 21.19
CA ALA A 116 22.73 10.08 22.61
C ALA A 116 23.94 9.54 23.40
N ARG A 117 24.36 8.30 23.12
CA ARG A 117 25.58 7.71 23.72
C ARG A 117 26.82 8.53 23.39
N TYR A 118 27.00 8.93 22.13
CA TYR A 118 28.11 9.79 21.73
C TYR A 118 28.10 11.13 22.46
N GLN A 119 26.94 11.80 22.54
CA GLN A 119 26.81 13.08 23.23
C GLN A 119 27.11 12.95 24.74
N ASN A 120 26.60 11.90 25.38
CA ASN A 120 26.88 11.62 26.79
C ASN A 120 28.37 11.40 27.03
N ASN A 121 29.02 10.52 26.26
CA ASN A 121 30.46 10.26 26.38
C ASN A 121 31.28 11.53 26.13
N LYS A 122 30.91 12.33 25.11
CA LYS A 122 31.56 13.60 24.80
C LYS A 122 31.43 14.59 25.97
N ALA A 123 30.26 14.69 26.59
CA ALA A 123 30.02 15.57 27.73
C ALA A 123 30.83 15.14 28.96
N GLU A 124 30.90 13.83 29.24
CA GLU A 124 31.69 13.28 30.34
C GLU A 124 33.19 13.53 30.14
N VAL A 125 33.72 13.27 28.95
CA VAL A 125 35.11 13.55 28.58
C VAL A 125 35.39 15.05 28.71
N PHE A 126 34.52 15.91 28.20
CA PHE A 126 34.67 17.36 28.33
C PHE A 126 34.68 17.80 29.80
N LYS A 127 33.80 17.24 30.64
CA LYS A 127 33.76 17.51 32.09
C LYS A 127 35.05 17.09 32.80
N LYS A 128 35.72 16.02 32.35
CA LYS A 128 37.03 15.62 32.89
C LYS A 128 38.14 16.56 32.42
N LEU A 129 38.18 16.87 31.12
CA LEU A 129 39.26 17.64 30.48
C LEU A 129 39.25 19.14 30.81
N SER A 130 38.06 19.71 31.07
CA SER A 130 37.87 21.14 31.36
C SER A 130 38.20 21.53 32.80
N LYS A 131 38.38 20.55 33.71
CA LYS A 131 38.76 20.81 35.11
C LYS A 131 40.13 21.49 35.21
N LYS A 132 40.19 22.54 36.03
CA LYS A 132 41.41 23.30 36.34
C LYS A 132 41.60 23.44 37.85
N THR A 133 42.84 23.60 38.29
CA THR A 133 43.21 23.90 39.67
C THR A 133 42.92 25.36 40.01
N LYS A 134 43.03 25.75 41.29
CA LYS A 134 42.88 27.16 41.73
C LYS A 134 43.85 28.11 41.01
N LYS A 135 44.97 27.61 40.50
CA LYS A 135 45.99 28.37 39.75
C LYS A 135 45.77 28.30 38.22
N GLY A 136 44.63 27.78 37.77
CA GLY A 136 44.26 27.72 36.35
C GLY A 136 44.92 26.58 35.55
N GLN A 137 45.82 25.81 36.16
CA GLN A 137 46.46 24.66 35.51
C GLN A 137 45.44 23.52 35.31
N PRO A 138 45.53 22.75 34.22
CA PRO A 138 44.66 21.60 34.02
C PRO A 138 44.86 20.52 35.09
N VAL A 139 43.78 19.86 35.51
CA VAL A 139 43.88 18.73 36.43
C VAL A 139 44.37 17.50 35.65
N MET A 140 45.58 17.01 35.97
CA MET A 140 46.24 15.94 35.21
C MET A 140 45.61 14.56 35.37
N LYS A 141 45.06 14.24 36.55
CA LYS A 141 44.49 12.90 36.85
C LYS A 141 43.54 12.41 35.76
N GLY A 142 42.48 13.17 35.45
CA GLY A 142 41.49 12.76 34.45
C GLY A 142 42.02 12.75 33.00
N ARG A 143 43.06 13.55 32.70
CA ARG A 143 43.70 13.55 31.37
C ARG A 143 44.52 12.29 31.15
N ILE A 144 45.24 11.85 32.18
CA ILE A 144 46.04 10.62 32.17
C ILE A 144 45.11 9.40 32.03
N GLU A 145 43.99 9.36 32.76
CA GLU A 145 42.99 8.28 32.63
C GLU A 145 42.48 8.14 31.18
N ILE A 146 42.12 9.24 30.52
CA ILE A 146 41.67 9.23 29.11
C ILE A 146 42.79 8.80 28.16
N LEU A 147 44.03 9.21 28.43
CA LEU A 147 45.17 8.82 27.61
C LEU A 147 45.42 7.30 27.71
N LEU A 148 45.37 6.75 28.92
CA LEU A 148 45.51 5.32 29.18
C LEU A 148 44.42 4.52 28.45
N GLU A 149 43.17 4.96 28.54
CA GLU A 149 42.03 4.32 27.87
C GLU A 149 42.23 4.26 26.35
N LYS A 150 42.72 5.36 25.73
CA LYS A 150 43.05 5.38 24.30
C LYS A 150 44.17 4.41 23.93
N LEU A 151 45.25 4.38 24.71
CA LEU A 151 46.35 3.45 24.45
C LEU A 151 45.89 1.99 24.57
N GLN A 152 45.02 1.68 25.54
CA GLN A 152 44.43 0.35 25.67
C GLN A 152 43.52 -0.01 24.50
N GLN A 153 42.71 0.94 24.02
CA GLN A 153 41.88 0.75 22.82
C GLN A 153 42.73 0.50 21.58
N ASP A 154 43.77 1.32 21.35
CA ASP A 154 44.68 1.18 20.21
C ASP A 154 45.46 -0.14 20.22
N LEU A 155 45.70 -0.72 21.41
CA LEU A 155 46.34 -2.04 21.56
C LEU A 155 45.36 -3.22 21.39
N GLN A 156 44.06 -2.99 21.58
CA GLN A 156 43.01 -4.00 21.48
C GLN A 156 42.30 -4.00 20.12
N SER A 157 42.52 -2.97 19.29
CA SER A 157 41.96 -2.83 17.94
C SER A 157 42.97 -3.25 16.87
#